data_AF-A0A919LKU9-F1
#
_entry.id   AF-A0A919LKU9-F1
#
_cell.length_a   1.000
_cell.length_b   1.000
_cell.length_c   1.000
_cell.angle_alpha   90.00
_cell.angle_beta   90.00
_cell.angle_gamma   90.00
#
_symmetry.space_group_name_H-M   'P 1'
#
loop_
_entity.id
_entity.type
_entity.pdbx_description
1 polymer ?
#
loop_
_entity_poly.entity_id
_entity_poly.type
_entity_poly.pdbx_seq_one_letter_code
_entity_poly.pdbx_strand_id
1 'polypeptide(L)' 'MLKPLIEANDGRCFMLCTSHAMMRDLAEQFRATMTLPVLLQGETSKGQLLQQFVSAGNALLVATSSFWEESMCAATRCRW' A
#
# COMPACT_ATOMS: atom_id res chain seq x y z
N MET A 1 12.06 9.18 -8.55
CA MET A 1 11.12 9.93 -9.41
C MET A 1 9.68 9.37 -9.39
N LEU A 2 9.17 8.88 -8.24
CA LEU A 2 7.76 8.42 -8.08
C LEU A 2 6.92 9.35 -7.20
N LYS A 3 7.59 10.28 -6.52
CA LYS A 3 6.98 11.26 -5.62
C LYS A 3 5.81 12.07 -6.24
N PRO A 4 5.96 12.66 -7.45
CA PRO A 4 4.88 13.48 -8.01
C PRO A 4 3.64 12.66 -8.41
N LEU A 5 3.76 11.37 -8.71
CA LEU A 5 2.62 10.51 -9.05
C LEU A 5 1.76 10.16 -7.83
N ILE A 6 2.40 9.99 -6.68
CA ILE A 6 1.73 9.70 -5.41
C ILE A 6 1.12 10.98 -4.83
N GLU A 7 1.86 12.10 -4.91
CA GLU A 7 1.33 13.42 -4.53
C GLU A 7 0.16 13.84 -5.45
N ALA A 8 0.23 13.58 -6.75
CA ALA A 8 -0.87 13.85 -7.68
C ALA A 8 -2.12 12.99 -7.46
N ASN A 9 -1.98 11.82 -6.82
CA ASN A 9 -3.12 10.99 -6.40
C ASN A 9 -3.63 11.33 -4.99
N ASP A 10 -2.99 12.27 -4.28
CA ASP A 10 -3.31 12.61 -2.89
C ASP A 10 -3.22 11.39 -1.97
N GLY A 11 -2.23 10.53 -2.19
CA GLY A 11 -2.19 9.20 -1.60
C GLY A 11 -3.15 8.23 -2.29
N ARG A 12 -3.62 7.17 -1.63
CA ARG A 12 -4.43 6.08 -2.24
C ARG A 12 -3.70 5.26 -3.32
N CYS A 13 -2.38 5.20 -3.25
CA CYS A 13 -1.62 4.38 -4.19
C CYS A 13 -1.38 2.98 -3.63
N PHE A 14 -1.50 1.98 -4.50
CA PHE A 14 -1.18 0.59 -4.18
C PHE A 14 0.04 0.18 -5.01
N MET A 15 1.13 -0.18 -4.34
CA MET A 15 2.40 -0.51 -4.97
C MET A 15 2.74 -1.98 -4.80
N LEU A 16 2.84 -2.68 -5.93
CA LEU A 16 3.19 -4.09 -5.99
C LEU A 16 4.67 -4.29 -6.28
N CYS A 17 5.34 -5.03 -5.41
CA CYS A 17 6.72 -5.43 -5.59
C CYS A 17 6.83 -6.93 -5.85
N THR A 18 7.79 -7.33 -6.69
CA THR A 18 8.12 -8.74 -6.95
C THR A 18 9.05 -9.33 -5.88
N SER A 19 9.63 -8.48 -5.01
CA SER A 19 10.57 -8.88 -3.97
C SER A 19 10.24 -8.21 -2.63
N HIS A 20 10.26 -9.00 -1.55
CA HIS A 20 10.02 -8.51 -0.18
C HIS A 20 11.08 -7.52 0.29
N ALA A 21 12.35 -7.71 -0.11
CA ALA A 21 13.42 -6.77 0.21
C ALA A 21 13.17 -5.39 -0.40
N MET A 22 12.83 -5.35 -1.69
CA MET A 22 12.50 -4.12 -2.42
C MET A 22 11.25 -3.44 -1.86
N MET A 23 10.25 -4.23 -1.47
CA MET A 23 9.02 -3.75 -0.82
C MET A 23 9.33 -2.98 0.47
N ARG A 24 10.19 -3.54 1.34
CA ARG A 24 10.60 -2.89 2.60
C ARG A 24 11.39 -1.60 2.34
N ASP A 25 12.36 -1.65 1.44
CA ASP A 25 13.22 -0.51 1.12
C ASP A 25 12.42 0.67 0.55
N LEU A 26 11.49 0.40 -0.37
CA LEU A 26 10.58 1.40 -0.91
C LEU A 26 9.68 1.98 0.19
N ALA A 27 9.11 1.14 1.05
CA ALA A 27 8.25 1.61 2.13
C ALA A 27 9.00 2.53 3.10
N GLU A 28 10.24 2.20 3.48
CA GLU A 28 11.08 3.07 4.29
C GLU A 28 11.44 4.37 3.57
N GLN A 29 11.80 4.32 2.28
CA GLN A 29 12.03 5.52 1.48
C GLN A 29 10.79 6.42 1.42
N PHE A 30 9.59 5.85 1.20
CA PHE A 30 8.35 6.61 1.18
C PHE A 30 8.04 7.22 2.54
N ARG A 31 8.26 6.49 3.65
CA ARG A 31 8.11 7.03 5.01
C ARG A 31 9.06 8.18 5.30
N ALA A 32 10.29 8.11 4.80
CA ALA A 32 11.28 9.17 4.97
C ALA A 32 11.00 10.39 4.07
N THR A 33 10.39 10.16 2.91
CA THR A 33 10.24 11.17 1.86
C THR A 33 8.85 11.83 1.85
N MET A 34 7.83 11.14 2.35
CA MET A 34 6.42 11.54 2.31
C MET A 34 5.83 11.59 3.72
N THR A 35 4.90 12.52 3.93
CA THR A 35 4.11 12.64 5.17
C THR A 35 2.85 11.77 5.18
N LEU A 36 2.59 11.03 4.10
CA LEU A 36 1.43 10.15 3.97
C LEU A 36 1.62 8.84 4.74
N PRO A 37 0.54 8.23 5.27
CA PRO A 37 0.63 6.95 5.96
C PRO A 37 1.01 5.83 4.99
N VAL A 38 2.20 5.24 5.19
CA VAL A 38 2.68 4.10 4.39
C VAL A 38 2.41 2.81 5.15
N LEU A 39 1.56 1.96 4.58
CA LEU A 39 1.19 0.65 5.09
C LEU A 39 1.98 -0.43 4.35
N LEU A 40 2.57 -1.36 5.10
CA LEU A 40 3.36 -2.45 4.53
C LEU A 40 2.72 -3.81 4.83
N GLN A 41 2.63 -4.66 3.82
CA GLN A 41 2.26 -6.06 4.02
C GLN A 41 3.20 -6.73 5.03
N GLY A 42 2.63 -7.32 6.09
CA GLY A 42 3.37 -8.03 7.14
C GLY A 42 3.52 -7.23 8.44
N GLU A 43 3.22 -5.93 8.46
CA GLU A 43 3.19 -5.15 9.71
C GLU A 43 1.93 -5.41 10.54
N THR A 44 0.80 -5.66 9.86
CA THR A 44 -0.48 -5.98 10.50
C THR A 44 -1.17 -7.13 9.78
N SER A 45 -2.25 -7.65 10.37
CA SER A 45 -3.08 -8.65 9.69
C SER A 45 -3.73 -8.08 8.45
N LYS A 46 -3.96 -8.90 7.42
CA LYS A 46 -4.58 -8.49 6.14
C LYS A 46 -5.82 -7.61 6.30
N GLY A 47 -6.75 -8.03 7.17
CA GLY A 47 -7.98 -7.30 7.42
C GLY A 47 -7.74 -5.93 8.03
N GLN A 48 -6.83 -5.84 9.01
CA GLN A 48 -6.45 -4.58 9.64
C GLN A 48 -5.74 -3.64 8.65
N LEU A 49 -4.83 -4.18 7.83
CA LEU A 49 -4.11 -3.41 6.82
C LEU A 49 -5.06 -2.76 5.81
N LEU A 50 -6.03 -3.54 5.29
CA LEU A 50 -7.05 -3.04 4.37
C LEU A 50 -7.98 -2.02 5.05
N GLN A 51 -8.40 -2.27 6.30
CA GLN A 51 -9.21 -1.31 7.04
C GLN A 51 -8.46 0.00 7.28
N GLN A 52 -7.18 -0.05 7.65
CA GLN A 52 -6.35 1.14 7.81
C GLN A 52 -6.18 1.89 6.49
N PHE A 53 -5.99 1.17 5.38
CA PHE A 53 -5.89 1.78 4.05
C PHE A 53 -7.17 2.53 3.67
N VAL A 54 -8.32 1.88 3.85
CA VAL A 54 -9.64 2.47 3.58
C VAL A 54 -9.95 3.64 4.53
N SER A 55 -9.64 3.49 5.81
CA SER A 55 -9.90 4.51 6.84
C SER A 55 -9.02 5.75 6.68
N ALA A 56 -7.73 5.55 6.35
CA ALA A 56 -6.80 6.64 6.14
C ALA A 56 -7.18 7.48 4.90
N GLY A 57 -7.70 6.83 3.84
CA GLY A 57 -8.19 7.53 2.65
C GLY A 57 -7.12 8.26 1.83
N ASN A 58 -5.88 8.35 2.29
CA ASN A 58 -4.70 8.87 1.59
C ASN A 58 -3.46 8.00 1.85
N ALA A 59 -3.65 6.77 2.34
CA ALA A 59 -2.54 5.87 2.60
C ALA A 59 -1.90 5.34 1.31
N LEU A 60 -0.64 4.96 1.42
CA LEU A 60 0.09 4.22 0.39
C LEU A 60 0.32 2.80 0.90
N LEU A 61 -0.18 1.81 0.16
CA LEU A 61 -0.06 0.41 0.55
C LEU A 61 0.98 -0.28 -0.33
N VAL A 62 2.07 -0.74 0.28
CA VAL A 62 3.13 -1.50 -0.40
C VAL A 62 2.97 -2.98 -0.04
N ALA A 63 2.80 -3.81 -1.07
CA ALA A 63 2.61 -5.23 -0.90
C ALA A 63 3.27 -6.01 -2.03
N THR A 64 3.33 -7.33 -1.88
CA THR A 64 3.77 -8.23 -2.94
C THR A 64 2.63 -8.58 -3.90
N SER A 65 2.95 -8.94 -5.15
CA SER A 65 1.92 -9.32 -6.14
C SER A 65 0.97 -10.41 -5.64
N SER A 66 1.49 -11.38 -4.88
CA SER A 66 0.70 -12.45 -4.26
C SER A 66 -0.33 -11.95 -3.25
N PHE A 67 -0.07 -10.84 -2.56
CA PHE A 67 -1.03 -10.24 -1.62
C PHE A 67 -2.29 -9.76 -2.34
N TRP A 68 -2.13 -9.21 -3.54
CA TRP A 68 -3.23 -8.68 -4.32
C TRP A 68 -4.15 -9.81 -4.80
N GLU A 69 -3.61 -10.91 -5.30
CA GLU A 69 -4.41 -12.07 -5.74
C GLU A 69 -5.26 -12.63 -4.59
N GLU A 70 -4.68 -12.78 -3.40
CA GLU A 70 -5.43 -13.25 -2.24
C GLU A 70 -6.47 -12.23 -1.75
N SER A 71 -6.20 -10.93 -1.92
CA SER A 71 -7.13 -9.87 -1.55
C SER A 71 -8.27 -9.72 -2.55
N MET A 72 -8.05 -9.99 -3.85
CA MET A 72 -9.08 -9.89 -4.89
C MET A 72 -10.23 -10.86 -4.64
N CYS A 73 -9.97 -12.06 -4.13
CA CYS A 73 -11.02 -13.01 -3.78
C CYS A 73 -11.97 -12.45 -2.68
N ALA A 74 -11.46 -11.58 -1.80
CA ALA A 74 -12.26 -10.85 -0.81
C ALA A 74 -12.81 -9.50 -1.34
N ALA A 75 -12.12 -8.86 -2.28
CA ALA A 75 -12.38 -7.49 -2.73
C ALA A 75 -13.37 -7.38 -3.91
N THR A 76 -13.83 -8.47 -4.53
CA THR A 76 -14.93 -8.46 -5.52
C THR A 76 -16.25 -7.90 -4.95
N ARG A 77 -16.30 -7.57 -3.65
CA ARG A 77 -17.41 -6.87 -2.99
C ARG A 77 -17.19 -5.39 -2.69
N CYS A 78 -15.97 -4.88 -2.76
CA CYS A 78 -15.66 -3.48 -2.45
C CYS A 78 -15.30 -2.75 -3.75
N ARG A 79 -16.31 -2.07 -4.28
CA ARG A 79 -16.19 -1.10 -5.37
C ARG A 79 -15.28 0.03 -4.88
N TRP A 80 -14.06 0.07 -5.39
CA TRP A 80 -13.09 1.16 -5.20
C TRP A 80 -13.56 2.44 -5.90
#